data_AF-A0A3R6V9L6-F1
#
_entry.id   AF-A0A3R6V9L6-F1
#
_cell.length_a   1.000
_cell.length_b   1.000
_cell.length_c   1.000
_cell.angle_alpha   90.00
_cell.angle_beta   90.00
_cell.angle_gamma   90.00
#
_symmetry.space_group_name_H-M   'P 1'
#
loop_
_entity.id
_entity.type
_entity.pdbx_description
1 polymer ?
#
loop_
_entity_poly.entity_id
_entity_poly.type
_entity_poly.pdbx_seq_one_letter_code
_entity_poly.pdbx_strand_id
1 'polypeptide(L)'
;MVELKLGNVESQFADIIWNHEPIPSGELVKICEKELEWKKSTTYTMLKRLCERGIFKNENGIVSSLMTKAEFGAAQSEKFVEDTFEGSLPAFLAAFTTRKKLSKAEIDEIRQMIDSFEEE
;
A
#
# COMPACT_ATOMS: atom_id res chain seq x y z
N MET A 1 -8.24 7.46 12.42
CA MET A 1 -7.65 7.85 11.12
C MET A 1 -6.82 6.68 10.65
N VAL A 2 -7.03 6.17 9.44
CA VAL A 2 -6.25 5.04 8.91
C VAL A 2 -4.81 5.52 8.70
N GLU A 3 -3.85 4.88 9.36
CA GLU A 3 -2.44 5.15 9.14
C GLU A 3 -2.00 4.44 7.86
N LEU A 4 -1.71 5.22 6.80
CA LEU A 4 -1.43 4.71 5.45
C LEU A 4 0.07 4.54 5.15
N LYS A 5 0.95 4.61 6.16
CA LYS A 5 2.40 4.43 6.01
C LYS A 5 2.81 3.05 6.52
N LEU A 6 3.24 2.16 5.64
CA LEU A 6 3.82 0.87 6.05
C LEU A 6 5.34 0.98 6.04
N GLY A 7 5.99 0.63 7.15
CA GLY A 7 7.44 0.44 7.15
C GLY A 7 7.83 -0.78 6.30
N ASN A 8 9.09 -0.91 5.90
CA ASN A 8 9.57 -1.99 5.00
C ASN A 8 9.08 -3.38 5.41
N VAL A 9 9.17 -3.68 6.71
CA VAL A 9 8.77 -4.96 7.30
C VAL A 9 7.25 -5.14 7.31
N GLU A 10 6.50 -4.06 7.55
CA GLU A 10 5.03 -4.07 7.48
C GLU A 10 4.54 -4.26 6.04
N SER A 11 5.21 -3.65 5.06
CA SER A 11 4.89 -3.79 3.63
C SER A 11 5.08 -5.22 3.15
N GLN A 12 6.19 -5.88 3.52
CA GLN A 12 6.42 -7.28 3.18
C GLN A 12 5.34 -8.20 3.77
N PHE A 13 4.96 -7.96 5.01
CA PHE A 13 3.91 -8.74 5.66
C PHE A 13 2.52 -8.48 5.05
N ALA A 14 2.20 -7.23 4.73
CA ALA A 14 0.97 -6.88 4.04
C ALA A 14 0.89 -7.53 2.64
N ASP A 15 2.01 -7.56 1.90
CA ASP A 15 2.12 -8.25 0.61
C ASP A 15 1.83 -9.75 0.73
N ILE A 16 2.35 -10.42 1.77
CA ILE A 16 2.02 -11.83 2.03
C ILE A 16 0.51 -12.00 2.22
N ILE A 17 -0.14 -11.13 3.01
CA ILE A 17 -1.58 -11.23 3.23
C ILE A 17 -2.35 -11.01 1.92
N TRP A 18 -2.08 -9.94 1.17
CA TRP A 18 -2.76 -9.66 -0.10
C TRP A 18 -2.59 -10.76 -1.15
N ASN A 19 -1.45 -11.46 -1.16
CA ASN A 19 -1.18 -12.54 -2.12
C ASN A 19 -1.89 -13.86 -1.78
N HIS A 20 -2.26 -14.05 -0.50
CA HIS A 20 -2.79 -15.32 -0.02
C HIS A 20 -4.19 -15.23 0.56
N GLU A 21 -4.77 -14.03 0.68
CA GLU A 21 -6.10 -13.87 1.24
C GLU A 21 -7.21 -14.52 0.38
N PRO A 22 -8.30 -15.00 1.01
CA PRO A 22 -8.45 -15.17 2.46
C PRO A 22 -7.60 -16.34 2.99
N ILE A 23 -6.88 -16.13 4.10
CA ILE A 23 -5.92 -17.11 4.64
C ILE A 23 -6.19 -17.42 6.13
N PRO A 24 -6.19 -18.69 6.56
CA PRO A 24 -6.20 -19.02 7.98
C PRO A 24 -4.97 -18.45 8.69
N SER A 25 -5.16 -17.79 9.84
CA SER A 25 -4.09 -17.17 10.62
C SER A 25 -2.98 -18.15 11.04
N GLY A 26 -3.31 -19.44 11.19
CA GLY A 26 -2.31 -20.49 11.42
C GLY A 26 -1.43 -20.79 10.20
N GLU A 27 -1.96 -20.64 8.98
CA GLU A 27 -1.18 -20.77 7.74
C GLU A 27 -0.33 -19.53 7.48
N LEU A 28 -0.88 -18.34 7.73
CA LEU A 28 -0.14 -17.09 7.68
C LEU A 28 1.13 -17.14 8.55
N VAL A 29 1.02 -17.69 9.77
CA VAL A 29 2.17 -17.91 10.66
C VAL A 29 3.24 -18.78 10.00
N LYS A 30 2.86 -19.86 9.32
CA LYS A 30 3.82 -20.76 8.64
C LYS A 30 4.54 -20.06 7.50
N ILE A 31 3.82 -19.21 6.74
CA ILE A 31 4.43 -18.42 5.65
C ILE A 31 5.42 -17.41 6.25
N CYS A 32 5.02 -16.67 7.28
CA CYS A 32 5.91 -15.70 7.93
C CYS A 32 7.11 -16.34 8.63
N GLU A 33 6.96 -17.53 9.19
CA GLU A 33 8.09 -18.30 9.75
C GLU A 33 9.10 -18.67 8.66
N LYS A 34 8.63 -19.03 7.47
CA LYS A 34 9.49 -19.43 6.34
C LYS A 34 10.12 -18.23 5.62
N GLU A 35 9.37 -17.18 5.38
CA GLU A 35 9.79 -16.06 4.51
C GLU A 35 10.39 -14.89 5.28
N LEU A 36 9.93 -14.66 6.52
CA LEU A 36 10.36 -13.55 7.35
C LEU A 36 11.13 -14.00 8.61
N GLU A 37 11.30 -15.30 8.81
CA GLU A 37 11.91 -15.91 10.00
C GLU A 37 11.23 -15.48 11.31
N TRP A 38 9.92 -15.22 11.24
CA TRP A 38 9.16 -14.73 12.38
C TRP A 38 8.71 -15.84 13.31
N LYS A 39 8.82 -15.57 14.61
CA LYS A 39 8.09 -16.34 15.63
C LYS A 39 6.59 -16.11 15.46
N LYS A 40 5.78 -17.11 15.86
CA LYS A 40 4.32 -17.03 15.92
C LYS A 40 3.82 -15.73 16.59
N SER A 41 4.40 -15.35 17.73
CA SER A 41 4.02 -14.13 18.45
C SER A 41 4.21 -12.86 17.64
N THR A 42 5.30 -12.76 16.85
CA THR A 42 5.59 -11.59 16.02
C THR A 42 4.52 -11.45 14.93
N THR A 43 4.16 -12.54 14.27
CA THR A 43 3.11 -12.56 13.25
C THR A 43 1.78 -12.04 13.81
N TYR A 44 1.34 -12.54 14.97
CA TYR A 44 0.09 -12.08 15.58
C TYR A 44 0.14 -10.63 16.06
N THR A 45 1.26 -10.17 16.61
CA THR A 45 1.42 -8.76 17.02
C THR A 45 1.34 -7.84 15.81
N MET A 46 2.03 -8.18 14.72
CA MET A 46 1.98 -7.41 13.47
C MET A 46 0.61 -7.44 12.82
N LEU A 47 -0.03 -8.62 12.75
CA LEU A 47 -1.39 -8.78 12.25
C LEU A 47 -2.37 -7.90 13.02
N LYS A 48 -2.30 -7.94 14.36
CA LYS A 48 -3.17 -7.11 15.22
C LYS A 48 -2.99 -5.62 14.91
N ARG A 49 -1.75 -5.14 14.80
CA ARG A 49 -1.47 -3.74 14.45
C ARG A 49 -2.07 -3.35 13.10
N LEU A 50 -1.92 -4.18 12.07
CA LEU A 50 -2.48 -3.86 10.74
C LEU A 50 -4.01 -3.98 10.69
N CYS A 51 -4.61 -4.82 11.55
CA CYS A 51 -6.05 -4.85 11.75
C CYS A 51 -6.57 -3.59 12.46
N GLU A 52 -5.87 -3.13 13.51
CA GLU A 52 -6.21 -1.87 14.21
C GLU A 52 -6.10 -0.64 13.30
N ARG A 53 -5.21 -0.70 12.29
CA ARG A 53 -5.09 0.32 11.25
C ARG A 53 -6.19 0.22 10.19
N GLY A 54 -7.02 -0.82 10.19
CA GLY A 54 -8.12 -0.99 9.24
C GLY A 54 -7.67 -1.44 7.83
N ILE A 55 -6.48 -2.03 7.71
CA ILE A 55 -5.96 -2.52 6.43
C ILE A 55 -6.42 -3.96 6.19
N PHE A 56 -6.40 -4.77 7.25
CA PHE A 56 -6.83 -6.16 7.25
C PHE A 56 -7.87 -6.40 8.34
N LYS A 57 -8.50 -7.56 8.31
CA LYS A 57 -9.32 -8.09 9.38
C LYS A 57 -8.99 -9.55 9.64
N ASN A 58 -9.22 -9.99 10.87
CA ASN A 58 -9.11 -11.39 11.26
C ASN A 58 -10.44 -11.80 11.92
N GLU A 59 -11.26 -12.55 11.19
CA GLU A 59 -12.57 -13.00 11.63
C GLU A 59 -12.56 -14.52 11.79
N ASN A 60 -12.82 -15.00 13.01
CA ASN A 60 -12.82 -16.44 13.33
C ASN A 60 -11.53 -17.18 12.91
N GLY A 61 -10.39 -16.49 12.92
CA GLY A 61 -9.11 -17.04 12.53
C GLY A 61 -8.83 -17.01 11.03
N ILE A 62 -9.70 -16.42 10.21
CA ILE A 62 -9.49 -16.15 8.78
C ILE A 62 -9.10 -14.69 8.59
N VAL A 63 -7.96 -14.47 7.94
CA VAL A 63 -7.40 -13.15 7.64
C VAL A 63 -7.77 -12.76 6.21
N SER A 64 -8.31 -11.56 6.04
CA SER A 64 -8.57 -10.95 4.72
C SER A 64 -8.33 -9.44 4.75
N SER A 65 -8.26 -8.81 3.59
CA SER A 65 -8.15 -7.36 3.44
C SER A 65 -9.48 -6.66 3.68
N LEU A 66 -9.37 -5.47 4.23
CA LEU A 66 -10.42 -4.44 4.22
C LEU A 66 -10.18 -3.43 3.08
N MET A 67 -8.95 -3.39 2.57
CA MET A 67 -8.49 -2.53 1.50
C MET A 67 -7.55 -3.32 0.61
N THR A 68 -7.82 -3.33 -0.69
CA THR A 68 -6.95 -3.99 -1.67
C THR A 68 -5.59 -3.31 -1.72
N LYS A 69 -4.57 -4.02 -2.22
CA LYS A 69 -3.23 -3.44 -2.41
C LYS A 69 -3.24 -2.18 -3.30
N ALA A 70 -4.10 -2.15 -4.32
CA ALA A 70 -4.24 -1.00 -5.21
C ALA A 70 -4.88 0.20 -4.50
N GLU A 71 -5.96 0.01 -3.76
CA GLU A 71 -6.60 1.06 -2.96
C GLU A 71 -5.66 1.60 -1.88
N PHE A 72 -4.90 0.72 -1.22
CA PHE A 72 -3.91 1.13 -0.23
C PHE A 72 -2.79 1.96 -0.87
N GLY A 73 -2.30 1.53 -2.04
CA GLY A 73 -1.31 2.28 -2.81
C GLY A 73 -1.81 3.67 -3.19
N ALA A 74 -3.03 3.77 -3.72
CA ALA A 74 -3.65 5.03 -4.10
C ALA A 74 -3.79 5.98 -2.90
N ALA A 75 -4.36 5.50 -1.79
CA ALA A 75 -4.54 6.30 -0.58
C ALA A 75 -3.20 6.73 0.03
N GLN A 76 -2.18 5.86 0.00
CA GLN A 76 -0.83 6.21 0.44
C GLN A 76 -0.21 7.30 -0.45
N SER A 77 -0.37 7.21 -1.77
CA SER A 77 0.14 8.20 -2.73
C SER A 77 -0.53 9.56 -2.55
N GLU A 78 -1.85 9.58 -2.40
CA GLU A 78 -2.62 10.81 -2.12
C GLU A 78 -2.12 11.47 -0.83
N LYS A 79 -2.01 10.70 0.26
CA LYS A 79 -1.51 11.21 1.54
C LYS A 79 -0.06 11.71 1.43
N PHE A 80 0.77 11.09 0.61
CA PHE A 80 2.15 11.55 0.40
C PHE A 80 2.20 12.92 -0.30
N VAL A 81 1.36 13.12 -1.33
CA VAL A 81 1.24 14.41 -2.02
C VAL A 81 0.71 15.48 -1.06
N GLU A 82 -0.31 15.15 -0.28
CA GLU A 82 -0.87 16.04 0.75
C GLU A 82 0.19 16.45 1.78
N ASP A 83 0.86 15.48 2.40
CA ASP A 83 1.83 15.70 3.49
C ASP A 83 3.12 16.42 3.00
N THR A 84 3.57 16.17 1.76
CA THR A 84 4.93 16.56 1.29
C THR A 84 4.92 17.73 0.31
N PHE A 85 3.84 17.89 -0.46
CA PHE A 85 3.70 18.91 -1.49
C PHE A 85 2.51 19.83 -1.24
N GLU A 86 1.99 19.83 -0.01
CA GLU A 86 0.84 20.66 0.41
C GLU A 86 -0.37 20.46 -0.51
N GLY A 87 -0.59 19.21 -0.94
CA GLY A 87 -1.66 18.82 -1.85
C GLY A 87 -1.42 19.16 -3.34
N SER A 88 -0.28 19.77 -3.69
CA SER A 88 0.00 20.21 -5.06
C SER A 88 0.58 19.09 -5.93
N LEU A 89 -0.29 18.41 -6.67
CA LEU A 89 0.12 17.44 -7.69
C LEU A 89 1.06 18.04 -8.77
N PRO A 90 0.85 19.27 -9.27
CA PRO A 90 1.80 19.90 -10.18
C PRO A 90 3.18 20.12 -9.56
N ALA A 91 3.26 20.51 -8.27
CA ALA A 91 4.55 20.67 -7.58
C ALA A 91 5.29 19.34 -7.44
N PHE A 92 4.58 18.26 -7.15
CA PHE A 92 5.14 16.90 -7.14
C PHE A 92 5.75 16.52 -8.49
N LEU A 93 5.01 16.72 -9.60
CA LEU A 93 5.50 16.40 -10.95
C LEU A 93 6.69 17.28 -11.36
N ALA A 94 6.66 18.58 -11.03
CA ALA A 94 7.78 19.48 -11.27
C ALA A 94 9.06 19.04 -10.52
N ALA A 95 8.92 18.65 -9.25
CA ALA A 95 10.02 18.14 -8.45
C ALA A 95 10.58 16.81 -9.01
N PHE A 96 9.69 15.90 -9.44
CA PHE A 96 10.08 14.61 -10.02
C PHE A 96 10.90 14.79 -11.31
N THR A 97 10.43 15.68 -12.19
CA THR A 97 11.07 15.95 -13.48
C THR A 97 12.42 16.69 -13.38
N THR A 98 12.72 17.29 -12.23
CA THR A 98 14.00 17.96 -11.98
C THR A 98 15.19 16.99 -12.01
N ARG A 99 15.01 15.75 -11.52
CA ARG A 99 16.07 14.73 -11.50
C ARG A 99 15.92 13.65 -12.58
N LYS A 100 14.69 13.37 -13.00
CA LYS A 100 14.40 12.36 -14.02
C LYS A 100 13.58 12.97 -15.14
N LYS A 101 14.22 13.21 -16.29
CA LYS A 101 13.51 13.66 -17.49
C LYS A 101 12.55 12.56 -17.94
N LEU A 102 11.34 12.97 -18.29
CA LEU A 102 10.36 12.09 -18.93
C LEU A 102 10.68 12.01 -20.42
N SER A 103 10.56 10.80 -20.96
CA SER A 103 10.60 10.57 -22.40
C SER A 103 9.34 11.16 -23.07
N LYS A 104 9.43 11.35 -24.38
CA LYS A 104 8.26 11.83 -25.16
C LYS A 104 7.06 10.89 -25.02
N ALA A 105 7.31 9.58 -25.01
CA ALA A 105 6.26 8.57 -24.83
C ALA A 105 5.57 8.70 -23.46
N GLU A 106 6.34 8.80 -22.37
CA GLU A 106 5.78 9.01 -21.01
C GLU A 106 4.97 10.31 -20.93
N ILE A 107 5.44 11.39 -21.57
CA ILE A 107 4.70 12.67 -21.60
C ILE A 107 3.37 12.52 -22.36
N ASP A 108 3.38 11.85 -23.51
CA ASP A 108 2.18 11.68 -24.32
C ASP A 108 1.16 10.75 -23.63
N GLU A 109 1.62 9.70 -22.94
CA GLU A 109 0.77 8.85 -22.09
C GLU A 109 0.14 9.63 -20.93
N ILE A 110 0.93 10.44 -20.21
CA ILE A 110 0.42 11.27 -19.10
C ILE A 110 -0.61 12.28 -19.60
N ARG A 111 -0.39 12.91 -20.76
CA ARG A 111 -1.35 13.84 -21.36
C ARG A 111 -2.68 13.14 -21.66
N GLN A 112 -2.64 11.99 -22.33
CA GLN A 112 -3.84 11.22 -22.64
C GLN A 112 -4.60 10.81 -21.37
N MET A 113 -3.89 10.45 -20.30
CA MET A 113 -4.51 10.17 -19.01
C MET A 113 -5.22 11.41 -18.44
N ILE A 114 -4.56 12.58 -18.41
CA ILE A 114 -5.17 13.82 -17.91
C ILE A 114 -6.42 14.18 -18.71
N ASP A 115 -6.33 14.16 -20.04
CA ASP A 115 -7.46 14.46 -20.93
C ASP A 115 -8.64 13.49 -20.71
N SER A 116 -8.36 12.24 -20.31
CA SER A 116 -9.41 11.24 -20.00
C SER A 116 -10.09 11.42 -18.63
N PHE A 117 -9.47 12.19 -17.72
CA PHE A 117 -10.00 12.50 -16.38
C PHE A 117 -10.60 13.91 -16.30
N GLU A 118 -10.60 14.67 -17.40
CA GLU A 118 -11.25 15.97 -17.45
C GLU A 118 -12.77 15.79 -17.25
N GLU A 119 -13.26 16.10 -16.05
CA GLU A 119 -14.69 16.21 -15.77
C GLU A 119 -15.18 17.53 -16.39
N GLU A 120 -16.30 17.48 -17.14
CA GLU A 120 -16.98 18.68 -17.70
C GLU A 120 -17.43 19.68 -16.62
#